data_AF-A0A7S0F9J2-F1
#
_entry.id   AF-A0A7S0F9J2-F1
#
_cell.length_a   1.000
_cell.length_b   1.000
_cell.length_c   1.000
_cell.angle_alpha   90.00
_cell.angle_beta   90.00
_cell.angle_gamma   90.00
#
_symmetry.space_group_name_H-M   'P 1'
#
loop_
_entity.id
_entity.type
_entity.pdbx_description
1 polymer ?
#
loop_
_entity_poly.entity_id
_entity_poly.type
_entity_poly.pdbx_seq_one_letter_code
_entity_poly.pdbx_strand_id
1 'polypeptide(L)'
;LSDCRGIILDEANAFRVVAFPYQAFFNAGEPKAPPHFDWTTARVYEKSDGTLCTLYHHGGAWEVATQGSPDASSSVTEGADGPLFADVFWKVWKVEGYELP
;
A
#
# COMPACT_ATOMS: atom_id res chain seq x y z
N LEU A 1 5.45 -14.91 -10.32
CA LEU A 1 5.45 -13.46 -9.99
C LEU A 1 4.22 -13.16 -9.13
N SER A 2 4.29 -13.50 -7.84
CA SER A 2 3.22 -13.26 -6.85
C SER A 2 3.42 -11.96 -6.06
N ASP A 3 4.65 -11.45 -6.03
CA ASP A 3 5.11 -10.44 -5.07
C ASP A 3 5.43 -9.09 -5.74
N CYS A 4 4.63 -8.71 -6.73
CA CYS A 4 4.78 -7.43 -7.46
C CYS A 4 3.63 -6.46 -7.18
N ARG A 5 2.99 -6.56 -6.00
CA ARG A 5 1.79 -5.80 -5.64
C ARG A 5 2.15 -4.55 -4.84
N GLY A 6 2.61 -3.51 -5.53
CA GLY A 6 2.99 -2.23 -4.90
C GLY A 6 4.43 -2.20 -4.38
N ILE A 7 5.31 -3.10 -4.86
CA ILE A 7 6.75 -2.99 -4.62
C ILE A 7 7.30 -1.74 -5.33
N ILE A 8 8.17 -0.99 -4.65
CA ILE A 8 8.85 0.18 -5.20
C ILE A 8 10.34 -0.13 -5.26
N LEU A 9 10.94 0.07 -6.44
CA LEU A 9 12.35 -0.18 -6.71
C LEU A 9 13.02 1.14 -7.14
N ASP A 10 14.19 1.42 -6.57
CA ASP A 10 15.02 2.55 -6.96
C ASP A 10 15.95 2.13 -8.09
N GLU A 11 15.58 2.44 -9.33
CA GLU A 11 16.36 2.13 -10.53
C GLU A 11 17.77 2.75 -10.47
N ALA A 12 17.90 3.98 -9.95
CA ALA A 12 19.19 4.67 -9.87
C ALA A 12 20.14 4.01 -8.85
N ASN A 13 19.60 3.21 -7.92
CA ASN A 13 20.35 2.47 -6.92
C ASN A 13 20.24 0.96 -7.12
N ALA A 14 20.55 0.50 -8.34
CA ALA A 14 20.59 -0.92 -8.71
C ALA A 14 19.30 -1.69 -8.34
N PHE A 15 18.14 -1.07 -8.53
CA PHE A 15 16.82 -1.61 -8.18
C PHE A 15 16.69 -1.99 -6.71
N ARG A 16 17.33 -1.23 -5.81
CA ARG A 16 17.14 -1.39 -4.37
C ARG A 16 15.65 -1.31 -4.04
N VAL A 17 15.18 -2.22 -3.20
CA VAL A 17 13.81 -2.19 -2.66
C VAL A 17 13.66 -0.99 -1.72
N VAL A 18 12.76 -0.07 -2.08
CA VAL A 18 12.39 1.10 -1.29
C VAL A 18 11.20 0.79 -0.39
N ALA A 19 10.19 0.12 -0.95
CA ALA A 19 8.99 -0.28 -0.23
C ALA A 19 8.56 -1.68 -0.68
N PHE A 20 8.13 -2.50 0.29
CA PHE A 20 7.57 -3.83 0.05
C PHE A 20 6.40 -4.04 1.02
N PRO A 21 5.18 -3.55 0.68
CA PRO A 21 4.09 -3.44 1.64
C PRO A 21 3.56 -4.80 2.09
N TYR A 22 3.03 -5.59 1.16
CA TYR A 22 2.46 -6.90 1.46
C TYR A 22 2.65 -7.86 0.29
N GLN A 23 2.79 -9.13 0.62
CA GLN A 23 2.64 -10.22 -0.34
C GLN A 23 1.18 -10.37 -0.74
N ALA A 24 0.92 -10.87 -1.95
CA ALA A 24 -0.43 -11.19 -2.36
C ALA A 24 -1.03 -12.27 -1.43
N PHE A 25 -2.27 -12.05 -1.02
CA PHE A 25 -3.07 -13.02 -0.29
C PHE A 25 -4.39 -13.25 -1.03
N PHE A 26 -5.06 -14.32 -0.67
CA PHE A 26 -6.20 -14.86 -1.40
C PHE A 26 -7.35 -15.10 -0.44
N ASN A 27 -8.58 -15.01 -0.95
CA ASN A 27 -9.76 -15.31 -0.15
C ASN A 27 -9.82 -16.81 0.15
N ALA A 28 -10.41 -17.18 1.29
CA ALA A 28 -10.60 -18.59 1.63
C ALA A 28 -11.36 -19.33 0.53
N GLY A 29 -10.83 -20.48 0.09
CA GLY A 29 -11.40 -21.28 -1.00
C GLY A 29 -10.95 -20.89 -2.42
N GLU A 30 -10.16 -19.82 -2.59
CA GLU A 30 -9.53 -19.54 -3.89
C GLU A 30 -8.40 -20.53 -4.19
N PRO A 31 -8.08 -20.82 -5.48
CA PRO A 31 -7.08 -21.83 -5.85
C PRO A 31 -5.68 -21.62 -5.29
N LYS A 32 -5.33 -20.38 -4.92
CA LYS A 32 -4.02 -20.01 -4.36
C LYS A 32 -4.06 -19.79 -2.84
N ALA A 33 -5.22 -19.92 -2.21
CA ALA A 33 -5.34 -19.82 -0.77
C ALA A 33 -4.83 -21.11 -0.10
N PRO A 34 -4.31 -21.01 1.15
CA PRO A 34 -4.05 -22.20 1.95
C PRO A 34 -5.33 -23.04 2.09
N PRO A 35 -5.24 -24.38 2.02
CA PRO A 35 -6.42 -25.25 2.12
C PRO A 35 -7.02 -25.24 3.53
N HIS A 36 -6.23 -24.87 4.54
CA HIS A 36 -6.62 -24.80 5.94
C HIS A 36 -5.90 -23.63 6.60
N PHE A 37 -6.54 -22.99 7.58
CA PHE A 37 -5.89 -22.02 8.46
C PHE A 37 -5.44 -22.71 9.74
N ASP A 38 -4.22 -22.41 10.18
CA ASP A 38 -3.79 -22.75 11.54
C ASP A 38 -4.40 -21.73 12.51
N TRP A 39 -5.58 -22.06 13.03
CA TRP A 39 -6.31 -21.21 13.96
C TRP A 39 -5.60 -21.03 15.31
N THR A 40 -4.60 -21.84 15.64
CA THR A 40 -3.83 -21.69 16.89
C THR A 40 -2.85 -20.52 16.82
N THR A 41 -2.42 -20.13 15.62
CA THR A 41 -1.47 -19.04 15.38
C THR A 41 -2.06 -17.88 14.59
N ALA A 42 -3.25 -18.06 13.99
CA ALA A 42 -3.91 -17.05 13.19
C ALA A 42 -4.20 -15.76 13.97
N ARG A 43 -4.06 -14.63 13.27
CA ARG A 43 -4.52 -13.31 13.73
C ARG A 43 -5.60 -12.83 12.77
N VAL A 44 -6.68 -12.31 13.34
CA VAL A 44 -7.82 -11.77 12.58
C VAL A 44 -7.86 -10.27 12.79
N TYR A 45 -8.03 -9.54 11.69
CA TYR A 45 -8.10 -8.08 11.66
C TYR A 45 -9.38 -7.67 10.93
N GLU A 46 -9.89 -6.47 11.25
CA GLU A 46 -10.93 -5.86 10.45
C GLU A 46 -10.41 -5.57 9.04
N LYS A 47 -11.20 -5.92 8.02
CA LYS A 47 -10.89 -5.56 6.63
C LYS A 47 -11.58 -4.24 6.30
N SER A 48 -10.85 -3.14 6.45
CA SER A 48 -11.32 -1.83 6.01
C SER A 48 -11.55 -1.82 4.49
N ASP A 49 -12.66 -1.24 4.06
CA ASP A 49 -12.98 -1.07 2.64
C ASP A 49 -12.49 0.29 2.14
N GLY A 50 -11.43 0.28 1.34
CA GLY A 50 -10.76 1.47 0.87
C GLY A 50 -9.54 1.14 0.02
N THR A 51 -8.69 2.14 -0.21
CA THR A 51 -7.45 1.99 -0.97
C THR A 51 -6.25 1.84 -0.04
N LEU A 52 -5.41 0.84 -0.30
CA LEU A 52 -4.14 0.70 0.40
C LEU A 52 -3.19 1.84 0.01
N CYS A 53 -2.78 2.64 1.00
CA CYS A 53 -1.69 3.60 0.89
C CYS A 53 -0.47 3.10 1.67
N THR A 54 0.71 3.14 1.05
CA THR A 54 1.99 2.73 1.64
C THR A 54 2.85 3.95 1.88
N LEU A 55 3.14 4.26 3.14
CA LEU A 55 4.10 5.28 3.52
C LEU A 55 5.53 4.71 3.40
N TYR A 56 6.43 5.42 2.72
CA TYR A 56 7.82 5.00 2.54
C TYR A 56 8.78 6.20 2.55
N HIS A 57 10.06 5.95 2.78
CA HIS A 57 11.07 7.00 2.81
C HIS A 57 12.05 6.84 1.64
N HIS A 58 12.12 7.86 0.79
CA HIS A 58 13.01 7.89 -0.38
C HIS A 58 13.47 9.32 -0.65
N GLY A 59 14.68 9.49 -1.18
CA GLY A 59 15.18 10.83 -1.53
C GLY A 59 15.32 11.82 -0.35
N GLY A 60 15.26 11.36 0.89
CA GLY A 60 15.29 12.23 2.09
C GLY A 60 13.93 12.80 2.49
N ALA A 61 12.84 12.29 1.92
CA ALA A 61 11.48 12.66 2.25
C ALA A 61 10.60 11.43 2.51
N TRP A 62 9.55 11.63 3.30
CA TRP A 62 8.48 10.67 3.45
C TRP A 62 7.47 10.87 2.33
N GLU A 63 7.18 9.79 1.62
CA GLU A 63 6.32 9.73 0.45
C GLU A 63 5.22 8.68 0.66
N VAL A 64 4.15 8.78 -0.13
CA VAL A 64 3.03 7.82 -0.08
C VAL A 64 2.75 7.25 -1.46
N ALA A 65 2.53 5.94 -1.51
CA ALA A 65 2.17 5.22 -2.73
C ALA A 65 0.79 4.58 -2.63
N THR A 66 0.10 4.45 -3.75
CA THR A 66 -0.98 3.47 -3.91
C THR A 66 -0.42 2.21 -4.58
N GLN A 67 -1.24 1.16 -4.70
CA GLN A 67 -0.81 -0.07 -5.39
C GLN A 67 -0.34 0.19 -6.84
N GLY A 68 -0.93 1.17 -7.53
CA GLY A 68 -0.69 1.44 -8.95
C GLY A 68 0.17 2.67 -9.24
N SER A 69 0.49 3.48 -8.24
CA SER A 69 1.23 4.73 -8.42
C SER A 69 2.18 4.94 -7.22
N PRO A 70 3.51 5.00 -7.46
CA PRO A 70 4.50 5.12 -6.39
C PRO A 70 4.46 6.47 -5.66
N ASP A 71 3.87 7.49 -6.28
CA ASP A 71 3.70 8.85 -5.74
C ASP A 71 2.24 9.16 -5.35
N ALA A 72 1.35 8.16 -5.41
CA ALA A 72 -0.08 8.29 -5.15
C ALA A 72 -0.78 9.42 -5.96
N SER A 73 -0.29 9.70 -7.17
CA SER A 73 -0.82 10.69 -8.12
C SER A 73 -2.07 10.23 -8.88
N SER A 74 -2.59 9.04 -8.59
CA SER A 74 -3.90 8.60 -9.09
C SER A 74 -5.05 9.37 -8.41
N SER A 75 -6.10 9.67 -9.17
CA SER A 75 -7.34 10.28 -8.66
C SER A 75 -8.09 9.34 -7.71
N VAL A 76 -8.68 9.90 -6.66
CA VAL A 76 -9.55 9.18 -5.71
C VAL A 76 -10.91 8.87 -6.32
N THR A 77 -11.37 9.70 -7.27
CA THR A 77 -12.67 9.53 -7.94
C THR A 77 -12.48 9.10 -9.38
N GLU A 78 -13.50 8.49 -9.97
CA GLU A 78 -13.49 8.25 -11.41
C GLU A 78 -13.51 9.58 -12.16
N GLY A 79 -12.56 9.77 -13.09
CA GLY A 79 -12.34 11.02 -13.81
C GLY A 79 -11.08 11.79 -13.35
N ALA A 80 -10.57 12.64 -14.23
CA ALA A 80 -9.29 13.36 -14.04
C ALA A 80 -9.39 14.55 -13.07
N ASP A 81 -10.59 14.96 -12.67
CA ASP A 81 -10.84 16.19 -11.91
C ASP A 81 -10.94 15.97 -10.38
N GLY A 82 -10.67 14.75 -9.90
CA GLY A 82 -10.72 14.40 -8.49
C GLY A 82 -9.44 14.74 -7.72
N PRO A 83 -9.51 14.81 -6.37
CA PRO A 83 -8.30 14.94 -5.55
C PRO A 83 -7.40 13.70 -5.71
N LEU A 84 -6.10 13.87 -5.56
CA LEU A 84 -5.15 12.76 -5.62
C LEU A 84 -5.13 11.99 -4.29
N PHE A 85 -4.76 10.71 -4.33
CA PHE A 85 -4.60 9.93 -3.10
C PHE A 85 -3.53 10.54 -2.19
N ALA A 86 -2.45 11.08 -2.74
CA ALA A 86 -1.43 11.80 -1.98
C ALA A 86 -2.03 12.96 -1.16
N ASP A 87 -2.85 13.80 -1.80
CA ASP A 87 -3.47 14.96 -1.15
C ASP A 87 -4.40 14.55 -0.02
N VAL A 88 -5.25 13.55 -0.26
CA VAL A 88 -6.19 13.06 0.73
C VAL A 88 -5.46 12.40 1.90
N PHE A 89 -4.44 11.58 1.63
CA PHE A 89 -3.65 10.90 2.65
C PHE A 89 -2.98 11.91 3.58
N TRP A 90 -2.24 12.88 3.04
CA TRP A 90 -1.52 13.86 3.86
C TRP A 90 -2.46 14.82 4.61
N LYS A 91 -3.62 15.15 4.02
CA LYS A 91 -4.66 15.89 4.72
C LYS A 91 -5.14 15.13 5.95
N VAL A 92 -5.50 13.85 5.80
CA VAL A 92 -5.95 13.01 6.92
C VAL A 92 -4.83 12.84 7.95
N TRP A 93 -3.60 12.53 7.50
CA TRP A 93 -2.44 12.37 8.39
C TRP A 93 -2.23 13.56 9.31
N LYS A 94 -2.35 14.77 8.76
CA LYS A 94 -2.24 16.02 9.52
C LYS A 94 -3.44 16.27 10.43
N VAL A 95 -4.66 15.97 9.99
CA VAL A 95 -5.89 16.15 10.79
C VAL A 95 -5.89 15.21 12.00
N GLU A 96 -5.47 13.97 11.82
CA GLU A 96 -5.36 12.98 12.88
C GLU A 96 -4.14 13.21 13.80
N GLY A 97 -3.23 14.11 13.41
CA GLY A 97 -2.05 14.46 14.19
C GLY A 97 -1.00 13.33 14.25
N TYR A 98 -0.89 12.51 13.21
CA TYR A 98 0.10 11.44 13.15
C TYR A 98 1.53 12.00 12.99
N GLU A 99 2.48 11.37 13.67
CA GLU A 99 3.90 11.66 13.55
C GLU A 99 4.55 10.76 12.50
N LEU A 100 5.44 11.33 11.69
CA LEU A 100 6.25 10.54 10.77
C LEU A 100 7.22 9.65 11.58
N PRO A 101 7.49 8.41 11.12
CA PRO A 101 8.39 7.49 11.82
C PRO A 101 9.83 7.98 11.95
#